data_AF-A0AA35QEI4-F1
#
_entry.id   AF-A0AA35QEI4-F1
#
_cell.length_a   1.000
_cell.length_b   1.000
_cell.length_c   1.000
_cell.angle_alpha   90.00
_cell.angle_beta   90.00
_cell.angle_gamma   90.00
#
_symmetry.space_group_name_H-M   'P 1'
#
loop_
_entity.id
_entity.type
_entity.pdbx_description
1 polymer ?
#
loop_
_entity_poly.entity_id
_entity_poly.type
_entity_poly.pdbx_seq_one_letter_code
_entity_poly.pdbx_strand_id
1 'polypeptide(L)'
;MTIRRSARISGRGNGVHEPSISQTTTSQKRKPSPEPPSTPAKKRFRPVEPVTPTPTAVGLITENGDHKLGKKPRNATVTRLADPNLSNATLLSPETSRVIASRDIELVSPSKTSSVRTTTANLLEEACAHLIKVDERMRPLIEKHHCRVFSPEGLAEKIDPFESLTSGIISQQVSGAAAKSIKAKFVALFHKDGEEAEKRFPLPSEVAACSVEHLRTAGLSQRKAEYIQGLAEKFTNGDLNAQLLHDAPYEEVLEKLIAVRGLGRWSVEMFACFALKRMDVFSLGDLGVQRGMAAFVGRDVAKLKSKGGKWKYMSEKEMSELSEQFAPYRSLFMWYMWRVEETDISTLE
;
A
#
# COMPACT_ATOMS: atom_id res chain seq x y z
N MET A 1 -1.75 26.40 -59.41
CA MET A 1 -2.50 27.65 -59.69
C MET A 1 -3.99 27.31 -59.86
N THR A 2 -4.81 27.83 -58.94
CA THR A 2 -6.18 28.43 -59.04
C THR A 2 -7.19 28.08 -60.17
N ILE A 3 -8.50 28.30 -59.84
CA ILE A 3 -9.76 28.36 -60.67
C ILE A 3 -10.55 27.02 -60.76
N ARG A 4 -11.88 26.89 -60.59
CA ARG A 4 -13.06 27.74 -60.12
C ARG A 4 -14.17 26.78 -59.55
N ARG A 5 -15.09 27.19 -58.64
CA ARG A 5 -16.51 27.68 -58.81
C ARG A 5 -17.36 26.94 -59.88
N SER A 6 -18.68 26.71 -59.75
CA SER A 6 -19.73 27.24 -58.85
C SER A 6 -21.01 26.35 -58.80
N ALA A 7 -21.95 26.65 -57.91
CA ALA A 7 -23.24 25.93 -57.73
C ALA A 7 -24.39 26.41 -58.65
N ARG A 8 -25.48 25.62 -58.74
CA ARG A 8 -26.90 26.03 -58.92
C ARG A 8 -27.85 24.81 -58.94
N ILE A 9 -29.08 24.98 -58.44
CA ILE A 9 -30.39 24.88 -59.14
C ILE A 9 -31.51 24.63 -58.11
N SER A 10 -32.58 25.42 -58.21
CA SER A 10 -33.86 25.29 -57.53
C SER A 10 -34.98 25.11 -58.57
N GLY A 11 -36.14 24.52 -58.23
CA GLY A 11 -37.30 24.65 -59.12
C GLY A 11 -38.61 24.00 -58.68
N ARG A 12 -39.69 24.81 -58.80
CA ARG A 12 -41.13 24.44 -58.98
C ARG A 12 -41.84 23.84 -57.74
N GLY A 13 -43.08 24.20 -57.37
CA GLY A 13 -44.16 24.96 -58.03
C GLY A 13 -45.05 24.07 -58.90
N ASN A 14 -46.39 24.14 -58.93
CA ASN A 14 -47.37 25.06 -58.35
C ASN A 14 -48.78 24.41 -58.44
N GLY A 15 -49.82 24.89 -57.73
CA GLY A 15 -51.24 24.56 -58.01
C GLY A 15 -52.11 24.00 -56.84
N VAL A 16 -53.43 24.24 -56.70
CA VAL A 16 -54.29 25.47 -56.72
C VAL A 16 -55.80 25.08 -56.53
N HIS A 17 -56.59 25.92 -55.83
CA HIS A 17 -58.08 25.97 -55.66
C HIS A 17 -58.88 24.91 -54.83
N GLU A 18 -59.33 25.32 -53.63
CA GLU A 18 -60.73 25.67 -53.20
C GLU A 18 -62.01 24.96 -53.71
N PRO A 19 -63.20 25.07 -53.04
CA PRO A 19 -63.54 25.71 -51.75
C PRO A 19 -64.55 24.96 -50.81
N SER A 20 -64.72 25.50 -49.57
CA SER A 20 -65.94 25.60 -48.72
C SER A 20 -66.85 24.38 -48.41
N ILE A 21 -67.09 24.12 -47.10
CA ILE A 21 -68.39 24.29 -46.39
C ILE A 21 -68.21 24.00 -44.88
N SER A 22 -68.95 24.73 -44.03
CA SER A 22 -68.94 24.60 -42.56
C SER A 22 -70.03 23.66 -42.04
N GLN A 23 -69.67 22.66 -41.22
CA GLN A 23 -70.57 22.09 -40.20
C GLN A 23 -69.82 21.73 -38.91
N THR A 24 -70.47 22.00 -37.77
CA THR A 24 -70.02 21.74 -36.40
C THR A 24 -70.13 20.25 -36.04
N THR A 25 -69.11 19.69 -35.39
CA THR A 25 -69.29 18.74 -34.26
C THR A 25 -67.99 18.43 -33.51
N THR A 26 -68.16 18.21 -32.21
CA THR A 26 -67.25 17.88 -31.12
C THR A 26 -66.08 16.93 -31.43
N SER A 27 -64.83 17.29 -31.05
CA SER A 27 -63.80 16.29 -30.67
C SER A 27 -62.59 16.83 -29.87
N GLN A 28 -62.38 16.21 -28.70
CA GLN A 28 -61.13 15.93 -27.98
C GLN A 28 -59.95 16.94 -28.00
N LYS A 29 -59.65 17.51 -26.82
CA LYS A 29 -58.34 18.13 -26.52
C LYS A 29 -57.20 17.11 -26.64
N ARG A 30 -56.33 17.24 -27.64
CA ARG A 30 -55.01 16.57 -27.67
C ARG A 30 -54.07 17.23 -26.64
N LYS A 31 -53.34 16.41 -25.88
CA LYS A 31 -52.25 16.87 -25.00
C LYS A 31 -51.05 17.34 -25.85
N PRO A 32 -50.27 18.36 -25.41
CA PRO A 32 -49.03 18.73 -26.07
C PRO A 32 -47.96 17.63 -25.92
N SER A 33 -47.16 17.44 -26.96
CA SER A 33 -46.00 16.53 -26.95
C SER A 33 -44.86 17.09 -26.09
N PRO A 34 -44.07 16.24 -25.40
CA PRO A 34 -42.94 16.70 -24.59
C PRO A 34 -41.75 17.14 -25.45
N GLU A 35 -41.02 18.16 -24.98
CA GLU A 35 -39.75 18.60 -25.56
C GLU A 35 -38.66 17.52 -25.41
N PRO A 36 -37.68 17.45 -26.34
CA PRO A 36 -36.56 16.52 -26.22
C PRO A 36 -35.63 16.93 -25.06
N PRO A 37 -35.03 15.95 -24.34
CA PRO A 37 -34.26 16.24 -23.13
C PRO A 37 -32.96 17.00 -23.43
N SER A 38 -32.83 18.20 -22.87
CA SER A 38 -31.57 18.96 -22.85
C SER A 38 -30.50 18.17 -22.09
N THR A 39 -29.37 17.89 -22.75
CA THR A 39 -28.26 17.16 -22.15
C THR A 39 -27.42 18.11 -21.29
N PRO A 40 -27.28 17.89 -19.96
CA PRO A 40 -26.48 18.76 -19.11
C PRO A 40 -25.00 18.73 -19.52
N ALA A 41 -24.38 19.91 -19.58
CA ALA A 41 -22.99 20.06 -19.99
C ALA A 41 -22.05 19.22 -19.11
N LYS A 42 -21.21 18.39 -19.76
CA LYS A 42 -20.21 17.56 -19.07
C LYS A 42 -19.27 18.45 -18.25
N LYS A 43 -19.41 18.44 -16.92
CA LYS A 43 -18.35 18.91 -16.02
C LYS A 43 -17.07 18.15 -16.36
N ARG A 44 -16.04 18.87 -16.79
CA ARG A 44 -14.69 18.33 -16.99
C ARG A 44 -14.23 17.75 -15.64
N PHE A 45 -14.22 16.42 -15.52
CA PHE A 45 -13.52 15.76 -14.42
C PHE A 45 -12.07 16.22 -14.47
N ARG A 46 -11.62 16.94 -13.43
CA ARG A 46 -10.18 17.01 -13.15
C ARG A 46 -9.74 15.59 -12.82
N PRO A 47 -8.66 15.06 -13.42
CA PRO A 47 -8.09 13.80 -12.97
C PRO A 47 -7.77 13.91 -11.49
N VAL A 48 -8.42 13.10 -10.67
CA VAL A 48 -8.02 12.92 -9.27
C VAL A 48 -6.67 12.21 -9.32
N GLU A 49 -5.71 12.68 -8.52
CA GLU A 49 -4.41 12.04 -8.43
C GLU A 49 -4.58 10.57 -7.99
N PRO A 50 -3.81 9.63 -8.57
CA PRO A 50 -3.97 8.22 -8.24
C PRO A 50 -3.53 8.00 -6.80
N VAL A 51 -4.50 7.71 -5.93
CA VAL A 51 -4.22 7.37 -4.54
C VAL A 51 -3.63 5.95 -4.50
N THR A 52 -2.32 5.84 -4.73
CA THR A 52 -1.54 4.75 -4.14
C THR A 52 -1.78 4.81 -2.63
N PRO A 53 -1.96 3.67 -1.93
CA PRO A 53 -2.20 3.70 -0.49
C PRO A 53 -0.98 4.34 0.19
N THR A 54 -1.17 5.58 0.62
CA THR A 54 -0.13 6.52 1.10
C THR A 54 0.43 6.04 2.46
N PRO A 55 1.39 6.75 3.11
CA PRO A 55 1.97 6.32 4.39
C PRO A 55 0.97 5.85 5.46
N THR A 56 -0.28 6.35 5.45
CA THR A 56 -1.40 5.85 6.27
C THR A 56 -1.66 4.33 6.13
N ALA A 57 -1.57 3.78 4.92
CA ALA A 57 -1.79 2.35 4.67
C ALA A 57 -0.58 1.50 5.08
N VAL A 58 0.65 2.03 4.89
CA VAL A 58 1.88 1.43 5.45
C VAL A 58 1.83 1.45 6.97
N GLY A 59 1.34 2.53 7.58
CA GLY A 59 1.07 2.63 9.01
C GLY A 59 0.16 1.50 9.49
N LEU A 60 -0.95 1.23 8.79
CA LEU A 60 -1.89 0.17 9.20
C LEU A 60 -1.42 -1.27 8.91
N ILE A 61 -0.39 -1.47 8.08
CA ILE A 61 0.34 -2.74 7.94
C ILE A 61 1.36 -2.91 9.08
N THR A 62 1.84 -1.82 9.67
CA THR A 62 2.93 -1.80 10.67
C THR A 62 2.48 -1.53 12.10
N GLU A 63 1.29 -0.97 12.31
CA GLU A 63 0.71 -0.64 13.62
C GLU A 63 0.05 -1.86 14.30
N ASN A 64 0.80 -2.52 15.18
CA ASN A 64 0.24 -3.38 16.21
C ASN A 64 -0.39 -2.54 17.34
N GLY A 65 -1.58 -2.01 17.04
CA GLY A 65 -2.55 -1.53 18.03
C GLY A 65 -2.06 -0.36 18.88
N ASP A 66 -2.25 0.84 18.34
CA ASP A 66 -2.11 2.10 19.09
C ASP A 66 -3.30 2.29 20.04
N HIS A 67 -3.24 1.57 21.16
CA HIS A 67 -4.01 1.84 22.38
C HIS A 67 -3.36 3.01 23.12
N LYS A 68 -4.22 3.93 23.58
CA LYS A 68 -3.86 5.23 24.20
C LYS A 68 -2.65 5.15 25.14
N LEU A 69 -1.81 6.18 25.06
CA LEU A 69 -0.76 6.62 26.00
C LEU A 69 -0.85 6.08 27.44
N GLY A 70 -0.49 4.81 27.60
CA GLY A 70 0.13 4.25 28.79
C GLY A 70 1.50 3.74 28.35
N LYS A 71 2.53 3.88 29.20
CA LYS A 71 3.87 3.37 28.87
C LYS A 71 3.81 1.84 28.73
N LYS A 72 3.60 1.32 27.51
CA LYS A 72 3.95 -0.08 27.18
C LYS A 72 5.40 -0.27 27.68
N PRO A 73 5.72 -1.35 28.43
CA PRO A 73 7.09 -1.59 28.84
C PRO A 73 7.96 -1.58 27.59
N ARG A 74 9.06 -0.80 27.60
CA ARG A 74 10.02 -0.83 26.50
C ARG A 74 10.47 -2.28 26.37
N ASN A 75 10.19 -2.93 25.23
CA ASN A 75 10.82 -4.20 24.91
C ASN A 75 12.33 -3.99 25.06
N ALA A 76 12.98 -4.82 25.88
CA ALA A 76 14.42 -4.71 26.04
C ALA A 76 15.07 -4.92 24.66
N THR A 77 15.87 -3.94 24.22
CA THR A 77 16.54 -3.98 22.92
C THR A 77 17.66 -5.02 22.98
N VAL A 78 17.34 -6.26 22.64
CA VAL A 78 18.32 -7.35 22.56
C VAL A 78 19.12 -7.22 21.26
N THR A 79 20.43 -7.08 21.38
CA THR A 79 21.36 -7.01 20.24
C THR A 79 21.52 -8.38 19.60
N ARG A 80 20.91 -8.55 18.43
CA ARG A 80 20.91 -9.79 17.63
C ARG A 80 21.65 -9.56 16.32
N LEU A 81 22.10 -10.65 15.69
CA LEU A 81 22.61 -10.57 14.33
C LEU A 81 21.52 -10.04 13.38
N ALA A 82 21.90 -9.19 12.44
CA ALA A 82 21.04 -8.67 11.39
C ALA A 82 21.56 -9.09 10.01
N ASP A 83 20.65 -9.32 9.08
CA ASP A 83 20.94 -9.59 7.67
C ASP A 83 19.98 -8.74 6.82
N PRO A 84 20.46 -7.83 5.96
CA PRO A 84 19.60 -6.98 5.13
C PRO A 84 18.63 -7.75 4.21
N ASN A 85 18.97 -8.99 3.84
CA ASN A 85 18.20 -9.82 2.91
C ASN A 85 17.11 -10.66 3.60
N LEU A 86 17.28 -10.94 4.89
CA LEU A 86 16.36 -11.73 5.71
C LEU A 86 15.51 -10.82 6.62
N SER A 87 14.60 -11.43 7.37
CA SER A 87 13.83 -10.71 8.39
C SER A 87 14.72 -10.23 9.53
N ASN A 88 14.59 -8.95 9.89
CA ASN A 88 15.21 -8.38 11.10
C ASN A 88 14.16 -8.10 12.20
N ALA A 89 12.91 -8.51 11.96
CA ALA A 89 11.80 -8.38 12.90
C ALA A 89 11.85 -9.42 14.03
N THR A 90 11.26 -9.07 15.18
CA THR A 90 10.88 -10.08 16.19
C THR A 90 9.49 -10.60 15.83
N LEU A 91 9.38 -11.77 15.24
CA LEU A 91 8.08 -12.34 14.86
C LEU A 91 7.44 -13.13 16.01
N LEU A 92 6.11 -13.10 16.07
CA LEU A 92 5.30 -14.00 16.87
C LEU A 92 4.72 -15.08 15.95
N SER A 93 4.77 -16.34 16.39
CA SER A 93 3.98 -17.43 15.80
C SER A 93 2.50 -17.19 16.13
N PRO A 94 1.60 -16.97 15.14
CA PRO A 94 0.24 -16.52 15.43
C PRO A 94 -0.57 -17.48 16.32
N GLU A 95 -0.44 -18.79 16.11
CA GLU A 95 -1.16 -19.81 16.90
C GLU A 95 -0.58 -20.01 18.32
N THR A 96 0.73 -19.82 18.51
CA THR A 96 1.43 -20.25 19.74
C THR A 96 2.01 -19.11 20.56
N SER A 97 1.97 -17.88 20.04
CA SER A 97 2.70 -16.71 20.57
C SER A 97 4.21 -16.91 20.77
N ARG A 98 4.80 -18.00 20.22
CA ARG A 98 6.24 -18.26 20.28
C ARG A 98 7.01 -17.17 19.55
N VAL A 99 8.01 -16.61 20.22
CA VAL A 99 8.92 -15.62 19.62
C VAL A 99 9.89 -16.29 18.67
N ILE A 100 10.09 -15.69 17.49
CA ILE A 100 11.05 -16.06 16.46
C ILE A 100 11.88 -14.81 16.13
N ALA A 101 13.20 -14.94 16.21
CA ALA A 101 14.16 -13.88 15.89
C ALA A 101 15.54 -14.47 15.57
N SER A 102 16.38 -13.68 14.90
CA SER A 102 17.80 -13.96 14.71
C SER A 102 18.55 -14.20 16.03
N ARG A 103 19.65 -14.95 15.96
CA ARG A 103 20.43 -15.37 17.15
C ARG A 103 21.06 -14.18 17.88
N ASP A 104 21.04 -14.25 19.21
CA ASP A 104 21.73 -13.31 20.10
C ASP A 104 23.25 -13.41 19.92
N ILE A 105 23.93 -12.27 19.97
CA ILE A 105 25.38 -12.21 19.68
C ILE A 105 26.22 -12.94 20.74
N GLU A 106 25.77 -12.96 22.00
CA GLU A 106 26.42 -13.66 23.12
C GLU A 106 26.44 -15.19 22.95
N LEU A 107 25.50 -15.74 22.18
CA LEU A 107 25.41 -17.17 21.88
C LEU A 107 26.27 -17.59 20.67
N VAL A 108 27.04 -16.66 20.07
CA VAL A 108 27.89 -16.93 18.91
C VAL A 108 29.35 -17.05 19.33
N SER A 109 29.91 -18.25 19.16
CA SER A 109 31.27 -18.61 19.59
C SER A 109 32.33 -17.56 19.20
N PRO A 110 33.19 -17.10 20.15
CA PRO A 110 34.20 -16.05 19.93
C PRO A 110 35.14 -16.32 18.75
N SER A 111 35.44 -17.60 18.47
CA SER A 111 36.35 -18.02 17.40
C SER A 111 35.83 -17.75 15.98
N LYS A 112 34.60 -17.27 15.81
CA LYS A 112 34.03 -16.79 14.54
C LYS A 112 33.88 -15.26 14.49
N THR A 113 34.38 -14.53 15.48
CA THR A 113 34.01 -13.12 15.76
C THR A 113 35.09 -12.14 15.29
N SER A 114 35.41 -12.21 14.00
CA SER A 114 36.31 -11.28 13.30
C SER A 114 35.66 -10.80 12.00
N SER A 115 35.88 -9.53 11.65
CA SER A 115 35.10 -8.75 10.67
C SER A 115 33.71 -8.34 11.19
N VAL A 116 33.33 -7.10 10.85
CA VAL A 116 32.13 -6.41 11.34
C VAL A 116 30.88 -7.28 11.14
N ARG A 117 30.17 -7.59 12.22
CA ARG A 117 28.84 -8.20 12.15
C ARG A 117 27.80 -7.11 12.33
N THR A 118 27.02 -6.85 11.28
CA THR A 118 25.82 -6.02 11.37
C THR A 118 24.85 -6.61 12.38
N THR A 119 24.27 -5.77 13.24
CA THR A 119 23.36 -6.16 14.32
C THR A 119 22.13 -5.27 14.37
N THR A 120 21.08 -5.69 15.06
CA THR A 120 19.90 -4.85 15.31
C THR A 120 20.19 -3.54 16.05
N ALA A 121 21.38 -3.37 16.65
CA ALA A 121 21.78 -2.13 17.32
C ALA A 121 22.41 -1.09 16.37
N ASN A 122 23.08 -1.52 15.29
CA ASN A 122 23.84 -0.64 14.39
C ASN A 122 23.41 -0.71 12.90
N LEU A 123 22.48 -1.61 12.55
CA LEU A 123 21.98 -1.81 11.18
C LEU A 123 21.55 -0.51 10.49
N LEU A 124 20.78 0.36 11.16
CA LEU A 124 20.35 1.64 10.59
C LEU A 124 21.52 2.62 10.38
N GLU A 125 22.50 2.63 11.28
CA GLU A 125 23.68 3.50 11.16
C GLU A 125 24.55 3.07 9.97
N GLU A 126 24.84 1.77 9.86
CA GLU A 126 25.56 1.19 8.72
C GLU A 126 24.82 1.45 7.39
N ALA A 127 23.50 1.31 7.38
CA ALA A 127 22.67 1.57 6.20
C ALA A 127 22.67 3.06 5.81
N CYS A 128 22.51 3.99 6.76
CA CYS A 128 22.60 5.42 6.50
C CYS A 128 23.99 5.82 5.98
N ALA A 129 25.06 5.29 6.58
CA ALA A 129 26.43 5.55 6.14
C ALA A 129 26.68 5.02 4.71
N HIS A 130 26.13 3.85 4.38
CA HIS A 130 26.18 3.30 3.02
C HIS A 130 25.43 4.20 2.03
N LEU A 131 24.19 4.60 2.33
CA LEU A 131 23.39 5.49 1.48
C LEU A 131 24.12 6.80 1.16
N ILE A 132 24.74 7.45 2.16
CA ILE A 132 25.54 8.68 1.98
C ILE A 132 26.79 8.42 1.14
N LYS A 133 27.43 7.27 1.31
CA LYS A 133 28.62 6.89 0.53
C LYS A 133 28.31 6.63 -0.95
N VAL A 134 27.12 6.12 -1.24
CA VAL A 134 26.63 5.90 -2.62
C VAL A 134 26.25 7.24 -3.27
N ASP A 135 25.53 8.09 -2.54
CA ASP A 135 25.09 9.40 -3.03
C ASP A 135 25.01 10.41 -1.87
N GLU A 136 25.86 11.43 -1.87
CA GLU A 136 25.94 12.40 -0.76
C GLU A 136 24.63 13.17 -0.54
N ARG A 137 23.76 13.26 -1.57
CA ARG A 137 22.45 13.89 -1.51
C ARG A 137 21.49 13.17 -0.55
N MET A 138 21.82 11.95 -0.13
CA MET A 138 21.09 11.25 0.94
C MET A 138 21.29 11.90 2.33
N ARG A 139 22.38 12.65 2.55
CA ARG A 139 22.72 13.26 3.85
C ARG A 139 21.61 14.15 4.43
N PRO A 140 21.14 15.22 3.76
CA PRO A 140 20.08 16.07 4.30
C PRO A 140 18.75 15.34 4.50
N LEU A 141 18.45 14.30 3.69
CA LEU A 141 17.29 13.44 3.90
C LEU A 141 17.42 12.66 5.21
N ILE A 142 18.60 12.07 5.47
CA ILE A 142 18.90 11.28 6.68
C ILE A 142 18.90 12.16 7.94
N GLU A 143 19.54 13.32 7.89
CA GLU A 143 19.62 14.26 9.01
C GLU A 143 18.24 14.84 9.38
N LYS A 144 17.37 15.08 8.38
CA LYS A 144 16.01 15.57 8.60
C LYS A 144 15.03 14.48 9.06
N HIS A 145 15.18 13.24 8.59
CA HIS A 145 14.18 12.18 8.76
C HIS A 145 14.79 10.90 9.36
N HIS A 146 14.62 10.72 10.67
CA HIS A 146 15.03 9.51 11.36
C HIS A 146 14.11 8.31 11.03
N CYS A 147 14.68 7.22 10.51
CA CYS A 147 13.94 6.01 10.16
C CYS A 147 13.68 5.07 11.36
N ARG A 148 12.67 5.40 12.18
CA ARG A 148 12.26 4.56 13.32
C ARG A 148 11.99 3.09 12.95
N VAL A 149 11.53 2.80 11.74
CA VAL A 149 11.14 1.42 11.36
C VAL A 149 12.34 0.46 11.41
N PHE A 150 13.53 0.93 11.02
CA PHE A 150 14.77 0.15 11.05
C PHE A 150 15.68 0.52 12.25
N SER A 151 15.24 1.43 13.14
CA SER A 151 15.99 1.74 14.37
C SER A 151 15.97 0.54 15.33
N PRO A 152 16.87 0.49 16.33
CA PRO A 152 16.90 -0.61 17.30
C PRO A 152 15.55 -0.82 18.01
N GLU A 153 14.80 0.26 18.27
CA GLU A 153 13.44 0.21 18.82
C GLU A 153 12.44 -0.41 17.85
N GLY A 154 12.53 -0.08 16.55
CA GLY A 154 11.67 -0.64 15.50
C GLY A 154 11.94 -2.12 15.21
N LEU A 155 13.19 -2.57 15.36
CA LEU A 155 13.57 -3.98 15.22
C LEU A 155 13.26 -4.82 16.48
N ALA A 156 13.15 -4.16 17.64
CA ALA A 156 12.67 -4.76 18.89
C ALA A 156 11.13 -4.87 18.97
N GLU A 157 10.39 -4.38 17.97
CA GLU A 157 8.94 -4.57 17.88
C GLU A 157 8.59 -6.04 17.65
N LYS A 158 7.61 -6.53 18.41
CA LYS A 158 7.01 -7.85 18.22
C LYS A 158 5.90 -7.75 17.19
N ILE A 159 6.06 -8.46 16.08
CA ILE A 159 5.14 -8.45 14.94
C ILE A 159 4.46 -9.82 14.83
N ASP A 160 3.14 -9.86 14.98
CA ASP A 160 2.35 -10.98 14.51
C ASP A 160 2.13 -10.81 12.99
N PRO A 161 2.62 -11.75 12.14
CA PRO A 161 2.50 -11.64 10.69
C PRO A 161 1.06 -11.83 10.20
N PHE A 162 0.22 -12.60 10.90
CA PHE A 162 -1.19 -12.79 10.54
C PHE A 162 -2.00 -11.53 10.87
N GLU A 163 -1.80 -10.91 12.03
CA GLU A 163 -2.39 -9.61 12.37
C GLU A 163 -1.99 -8.55 11.34
N SER A 164 -0.70 -8.43 11.02
CA SER A 164 -0.17 -7.43 10.09
C SER A 164 -0.76 -7.58 8.68
N LEU A 165 -0.74 -8.80 8.11
CA LEU A 165 -1.31 -9.08 6.79
C LEU A 165 -2.84 -8.85 6.76
N THR A 166 -3.55 -9.32 7.78
CA THR A 166 -5.01 -9.12 7.91
C THR A 166 -5.34 -7.63 8.02
N SER A 167 -4.61 -6.87 8.84
CA SER A 167 -4.76 -5.42 8.99
C SER A 167 -4.50 -4.68 7.67
N GLY A 168 -3.52 -5.15 6.89
CA GLY A 168 -3.29 -4.71 5.52
C GLY A 168 -4.50 -4.89 4.62
N ILE A 169 -5.07 -6.10 4.55
CA ILE A 169 -6.27 -6.41 3.75
C ILE A 169 -7.48 -5.56 4.19
N ILE A 170 -7.69 -5.42 5.51
CA ILE A 170 -8.74 -4.55 6.07
C ILE A 170 -8.60 -3.11 5.57
N SER A 171 -7.37 -2.60 5.49
CA SER A 171 -7.07 -1.19 5.17
C SER A 171 -7.13 -0.84 3.68
N GLN A 172 -7.14 -1.83 2.76
CA GLN A 172 -7.19 -1.59 1.32
C GLN A 172 -8.41 -0.73 0.91
N GLN A 173 -8.21 0.31 0.11
CA GLN A 173 -9.28 1.13 -0.51
C GLN A 173 -10.27 1.78 0.49
N VAL A 174 -9.87 2.00 1.75
CA VAL A 174 -10.66 2.72 2.76
C VAL A 174 -9.82 3.78 3.48
N SER A 175 -10.47 4.71 4.18
CA SER A 175 -9.76 5.67 5.03
C SER A 175 -9.19 4.99 6.28
N GLY A 176 -8.14 5.54 6.89
CA GLY A 176 -7.56 4.96 8.11
C GLY A 176 -8.53 4.89 9.29
N ALA A 177 -9.45 5.86 9.41
CA ALA A 177 -10.52 5.83 10.40
C ALA A 177 -11.52 4.68 10.15
N ALA A 178 -11.87 4.41 8.88
CA ALA A 178 -12.71 3.28 8.52
C ALA A 178 -11.99 1.95 8.76
N ALA A 179 -10.70 1.84 8.39
CA ALA A 179 -9.88 0.66 8.65
C ALA A 179 -9.79 0.34 10.15
N LYS A 180 -9.51 1.35 11.00
CA LYS A 180 -9.49 1.21 12.46
C LYS A 180 -10.84 0.77 13.03
N SER A 181 -11.95 1.32 12.52
CA SER A 181 -13.30 0.89 12.91
C SER A 181 -13.60 -0.56 12.54
N ILE A 182 -13.23 -0.98 11.32
CA ILE A 182 -13.44 -2.35 10.84
C ILE A 182 -12.54 -3.33 11.60
N LYS A 183 -11.25 -3.01 11.84
CA LYS A 183 -10.33 -3.85 12.64
C LYS A 183 -10.86 -4.03 14.06
N ALA A 184 -11.34 -2.97 14.71
CA ALA A 184 -11.91 -3.06 16.05
C ALA A 184 -13.18 -3.95 16.10
N LYS A 185 -14.07 -3.85 15.10
CA LYS A 185 -15.25 -4.72 15.00
C LYS A 185 -14.90 -6.17 14.67
N PHE A 186 -13.91 -6.38 13.81
CA PHE A 186 -13.41 -7.72 13.45
C PHE A 186 -12.84 -8.42 14.68
N VAL A 187 -11.97 -7.75 15.44
CA VAL A 187 -11.45 -8.24 16.71
C VAL A 187 -12.57 -8.52 17.72
N ALA A 188 -13.62 -7.69 17.75
CA ALA A 188 -14.77 -7.90 18.64
C ALA A 188 -15.63 -9.14 18.32
N LEU A 189 -15.56 -9.72 17.11
CA LEU A 189 -16.29 -10.95 16.77
C LEU A 189 -15.81 -12.17 17.56
N PHE A 190 -14.56 -12.13 18.07
CA PHE A 190 -13.87 -13.27 18.69
C PHE A 190 -13.75 -13.18 20.21
N HIS A 191 -14.41 -12.19 20.84
CA HIS A 191 -14.44 -12.02 22.30
C HIS A 191 -15.88 -12.02 22.79
N LYS A 192 -16.11 -12.42 24.05
CA LYS A 192 -17.44 -12.35 24.64
C LYS A 192 -17.72 -10.96 25.22
N ASP A 193 -19.00 -10.62 25.30
CA ASP A 193 -19.45 -9.40 25.97
C ASP A 193 -18.98 -9.40 27.44
N GLY A 194 -18.19 -8.38 27.80
CA GLY A 194 -17.60 -8.22 29.14
C GLY A 194 -16.08 -8.45 29.22
N GLU A 195 -15.47 -9.14 28.26
CA GLU A 195 -14.01 -9.45 28.25
C GLU A 195 -13.17 -8.28 27.71
N GLU A 196 -13.40 -7.06 28.20
CA GLU A 196 -12.75 -5.84 27.69
C GLU A 196 -11.22 -5.80 27.92
N ALA A 197 -10.73 -6.47 28.95
CA ALA A 197 -9.31 -6.49 29.33
C ALA A 197 -8.44 -7.40 28.45
N GLU A 198 -9.04 -8.34 27.71
CA GLU A 198 -8.33 -9.43 27.03
C GLU A 198 -8.47 -9.41 25.49
N LYS A 199 -8.89 -8.28 24.91
CA LYS A 199 -9.11 -8.10 23.47
C LYS A 199 -7.82 -8.24 22.64
N ARG A 200 -7.41 -9.48 22.36
CA ARG A 200 -6.27 -9.86 21.50
C ARG A 200 -6.65 -9.90 20.02
N PHE A 201 -5.69 -10.03 19.12
CA PHE A 201 -6.04 -10.41 17.74
C PHE A 201 -6.51 -11.88 17.71
N PRO A 202 -7.51 -12.24 16.88
CA PRO A 202 -7.93 -13.64 16.75
C PRO A 202 -6.83 -14.50 16.13
N LEU A 203 -6.76 -15.77 16.53
CA LEU A 203 -5.84 -16.75 15.96
C LEU A 203 -6.28 -17.08 14.52
N PRO A 204 -5.35 -17.46 13.62
CA PRO A 204 -5.73 -17.95 12.30
C PRO A 204 -6.74 -19.11 12.37
N SER A 205 -6.55 -20.06 13.27
CA SER A 205 -7.48 -21.18 13.51
C SER A 205 -8.91 -20.75 13.86
N GLU A 206 -9.07 -19.68 14.64
CA GLU A 206 -10.38 -19.09 14.97
C GLU A 206 -11.03 -18.43 13.74
N VAL A 207 -10.25 -17.65 12.98
CA VAL A 207 -10.73 -16.94 11.78
C VAL A 207 -11.09 -17.92 10.66
N ALA A 208 -10.32 -19.00 10.49
CA ALA A 208 -10.58 -20.05 9.51
C ALA A 208 -11.87 -20.83 9.81
N ALA A 209 -12.22 -21.01 11.09
CA ALA A 209 -13.45 -21.68 11.51
C ALA A 209 -14.73 -20.82 11.36
N CYS A 210 -14.61 -19.49 11.22
CA CYS A 210 -15.75 -18.61 10.99
C CYS A 210 -16.26 -18.66 9.55
N SER A 211 -17.57 -18.45 9.36
CA SER A 211 -18.15 -18.28 8.02
C SER A 211 -17.87 -16.87 7.47
N VAL A 212 -17.81 -16.75 6.14
CA VAL A 212 -17.60 -15.46 5.45
C VAL A 212 -18.71 -14.46 5.80
N GLU A 213 -19.95 -14.92 5.93
CA GLU A 213 -21.11 -14.11 6.32
C GLU A 213 -20.91 -13.52 7.72
N HIS A 214 -20.38 -14.31 8.67
CA HIS A 214 -20.09 -13.83 10.02
C HIS A 214 -18.98 -12.79 10.01
N LEU A 215 -17.85 -13.04 9.33
CA LEU A 215 -16.74 -12.08 9.20
C LEU A 215 -17.20 -10.74 8.59
N ARG A 216 -18.15 -10.77 7.65
CA ARG A 216 -18.72 -9.55 7.04
C ARG A 216 -19.49 -8.66 8.01
N THR A 217 -20.00 -9.19 9.13
CA THR A 217 -20.71 -8.38 10.14
C THR A 217 -19.81 -7.29 10.77
N ALA A 218 -18.49 -7.47 10.74
CA ALA A 218 -17.52 -6.44 11.13
C ALA A 218 -17.43 -5.23 10.18
N GLY A 219 -18.10 -5.28 9.03
CA GLY A 219 -18.01 -4.25 7.96
C GLY A 219 -17.01 -4.60 6.86
N LEU A 220 -16.58 -5.86 6.75
CA LEU A 220 -15.79 -6.35 5.62
C LEU A 220 -16.64 -6.47 4.35
N SER A 221 -16.02 -6.23 3.20
CA SER A 221 -16.62 -6.65 1.92
C SER A 221 -16.48 -8.17 1.76
N GLN A 222 -17.35 -8.78 0.94
CA GLN A 222 -17.30 -10.22 0.60
C GLN A 222 -15.86 -10.67 0.25
N ARG A 223 -15.21 -9.96 -0.67
CA ARG A 223 -13.83 -10.28 -1.08
C ARG A 223 -12.84 -10.18 0.08
N LYS A 224 -12.90 -9.14 0.91
CA LYS A 224 -11.98 -9.02 2.06
C LYS A 224 -12.18 -10.14 3.08
N ALA A 225 -13.43 -10.54 3.34
CA ALA A 225 -13.72 -11.66 4.23
C ALA A 225 -13.20 -13.00 3.67
N GLU A 226 -13.41 -13.29 2.37
CA GLU A 226 -12.81 -14.45 1.69
C GLU A 226 -11.27 -14.43 1.77
N TYR A 227 -10.64 -13.28 1.55
CA TYR A 227 -9.17 -13.14 1.56
C TYR A 227 -8.58 -13.36 2.95
N ILE A 228 -9.25 -12.85 3.99
CA ILE A 228 -8.81 -12.98 5.39
C ILE A 228 -9.01 -14.43 5.88
N GLN A 229 -10.15 -15.06 5.52
CA GLN A 229 -10.38 -16.48 5.83
C GLN A 229 -9.35 -17.38 5.13
N GLY A 230 -9.11 -17.20 3.82
CA GLY A 230 -8.12 -17.99 3.08
C GLY A 230 -6.68 -17.75 3.55
N LEU A 231 -6.34 -16.53 4.00
CA LEU A 231 -5.07 -16.26 4.69
C LEU A 231 -4.97 -17.03 6.01
N ALA A 232 -6.06 -17.07 6.78
CA ALA A 232 -6.13 -17.77 8.05
C ALA A 232 -5.97 -19.29 7.89
N GLU A 233 -6.61 -19.88 6.88
CA GLU A 233 -6.42 -21.29 6.49
C GLU A 233 -4.94 -21.60 6.15
N LYS A 234 -4.26 -20.69 5.45
CA LYS A 234 -2.84 -20.85 5.09
C LYS A 234 -1.90 -20.85 6.29
N PHE A 235 -2.21 -20.05 7.32
CA PHE A 235 -1.48 -20.12 8.60
C PHE A 235 -1.85 -21.36 9.41
N THR A 236 -3.14 -21.71 9.48
CA THR A 236 -3.65 -22.87 10.24
C THR A 236 -3.04 -24.18 9.74
N ASN A 237 -2.92 -24.35 8.42
CA ASN A 237 -2.38 -25.55 7.78
C ASN A 237 -0.85 -25.55 7.66
N GLY A 238 -0.16 -24.49 8.11
CA GLY A 238 1.31 -24.38 8.10
C GLY A 238 1.96 -23.95 6.79
N ASP A 239 1.21 -23.82 5.69
CA ASP A 239 1.66 -23.31 4.38
C ASP A 239 2.38 -21.96 4.50
N LEU A 240 1.86 -21.11 5.40
CA LEU A 240 2.49 -19.89 5.91
C LEU A 240 2.73 -20.06 7.41
N ASN A 241 3.91 -19.66 7.89
CA ASN A 241 4.21 -19.62 9.31
C ASN A 241 5.31 -18.59 9.59
N ALA A 242 5.42 -18.14 10.83
CA ALA A 242 6.38 -17.10 11.20
C ALA A 242 7.85 -17.51 11.05
N GLN A 243 8.21 -18.81 11.14
CA GLN A 243 9.60 -19.26 10.91
C GLN A 243 9.97 -19.12 9.44
N LEU A 244 9.08 -19.56 8.54
CA LEU A 244 9.25 -19.42 7.10
C LEU A 244 9.36 -17.94 6.68
N LEU A 245 8.49 -17.07 7.20
CA LEU A 245 8.54 -15.64 6.88
C LEU A 245 9.82 -14.96 7.40
N HIS A 246 10.39 -15.46 8.50
CA HIS A 246 11.65 -15.00 9.06
C HIS A 246 12.86 -15.43 8.20
N ASP A 247 13.00 -16.73 7.97
CA ASP A 247 14.23 -17.36 7.46
C ASP A 247 14.32 -17.47 5.94
N ALA A 248 13.18 -17.54 5.23
CA ALA A 248 13.20 -17.84 3.80
C ALA A 248 13.77 -16.67 2.97
N PRO A 249 14.37 -16.94 1.79
CA PRO A 249 14.76 -15.89 0.84
C PRO A 249 13.57 -15.02 0.43
N TYR A 250 13.85 -13.76 0.03
CA TYR A 250 12.78 -12.81 -0.32
C TYR A 250 11.85 -13.32 -1.42
N GLU A 251 12.38 -13.95 -2.47
CA GLU A 251 11.57 -14.47 -3.59
C GLU A 251 10.60 -15.60 -3.15
N GLU A 252 10.99 -16.46 -2.20
CA GLU A 252 10.11 -17.52 -1.67
C GLU A 252 8.97 -16.91 -0.82
N VAL A 253 9.29 -15.91 0.00
CA VAL A 253 8.29 -15.14 0.76
C VAL A 253 7.34 -14.40 -0.19
N LEU A 254 7.88 -13.84 -1.28
CA LEU A 254 7.12 -13.13 -2.29
C LEU A 254 6.14 -14.05 -3.02
N GLU A 255 6.61 -15.20 -3.49
CA GLU A 255 5.79 -16.23 -4.16
C GLU A 255 4.64 -16.70 -3.25
N LYS A 256 4.97 -17.13 -2.02
CA LYS A 256 3.99 -17.68 -1.07
C LYS A 256 2.93 -16.67 -0.64
N LEU A 257 3.29 -15.40 -0.48
CA LEU A 257 2.32 -14.37 -0.11
C LEU A 257 1.50 -13.86 -1.31
N ILE A 258 2.06 -13.76 -2.53
CA ILE A 258 1.29 -13.41 -3.74
C ILE A 258 0.26 -14.50 -4.09
N ALA A 259 0.53 -15.76 -3.75
CA ALA A 259 -0.43 -16.86 -3.90
C ALA A 259 -1.70 -16.69 -3.04
N VAL A 260 -1.66 -15.85 -2.00
CA VAL A 260 -2.86 -15.52 -1.20
C VAL A 260 -3.74 -14.52 -1.96
N ARG A 261 -4.96 -14.93 -2.30
CA ARG A 261 -5.97 -14.04 -2.90
C ARG A 261 -6.13 -12.78 -2.02
N GLY A 262 -5.92 -11.61 -2.62
CA GLY A 262 -6.02 -10.32 -1.93
C GLY A 262 -4.67 -9.65 -1.61
N LEU A 263 -3.55 -10.38 -1.68
CA LEU A 263 -2.21 -9.83 -1.57
C LEU A 263 -1.59 -9.67 -2.97
N GLY A 264 -1.47 -8.43 -3.43
CA GLY A 264 -0.70 -8.10 -4.64
C GLY A 264 0.78 -7.85 -4.31
N ARG A 265 1.65 -7.91 -5.33
CA ARG A 265 3.11 -7.68 -5.21
C ARG A 265 3.46 -6.48 -4.33
N TRP A 266 2.85 -5.33 -4.58
CA TRP A 266 3.03 -4.11 -3.77
C TRP A 266 2.72 -4.34 -2.26
N SER A 267 1.62 -5.01 -1.93
CA SER A 267 1.27 -5.27 -0.53
C SER A 267 2.27 -6.20 0.16
N VAL A 268 2.80 -7.17 -0.59
CA VAL A 268 3.85 -8.08 -0.10
C VAL A 268 5.19 -7.35 0.06
N GLU A 269 5.54 -6.45 -0.85
CA GLU A 269 6.71 -5.57 -0.72
C GLU A 269 6.63 -4.68 0.52
N MET A 270 5.47 -4.06 0.78
CA MET A 270 5.27 -3.24 1.99
C MET A 270 5.36 -4.09 3.27
N PHE A 271 4.79 -5.30 3.26
CA PHE A 271 4.88 -6.23 4.38
C PHE A 271 6.33 -6.70 4.63
N ALA A 272 7.05 -7.14 3.59
CA ALA A 272 8.43 -7.58 3.69
C ALA A 272 9.36 -6.45 4.18
N CYS A 273 9.16 -5.24 3.66
CA CYS A 273 9.93 -4.07 4.06
C CYS A 273 9.68 -3.67 5.52
N PHE A 274 8.43 -3.48 5.94
CA PHE A 274 8.15 -2.80 7.22
C PHE A 274 7.61 -3.68 8.35
N ALA A 275 7.05 -4.85 8.04
CA ALA A 275 6.62 -5.83 9.05
C ALA A 275 7.70 -6.88 9.29
N LEU A 276 8.28 -7.45 8.23
CA LEU A 276 9.45 -8.36 8.34
C LEU A 276 10.78 -7.60 8.52
N LYS A 277 10.80 -6.27 8.36
CA LYS A 277 11.99 -5.43 8.53
C LYS A 277 13.16 -5.87 7.62
N ARG A 278 12.87 -6.38 6.42
CA ARG A 278 13.90 -6.65 5.40
C ARG A 278 14.41 -5.32 4.87
N MET A 279 15.72 -5.19 4.68
CA MET A 279 16.32 -3.93 4.23
C MET A 279 16.60 -3.87 2.72
N ASP A 280 16.51 -5.00 2.01
CA ASP A 280 16.83 -5.05 0.57
C ASP A 280 15.64 -5.27 -0.37
N VAL A 281 14.44 -4.83 0.03
CA VAL A 281 13.20 -4.86 -0.78
C VAL A 281 12.96 -3.51 -1.46
N PHE A 282 12.59 -3.52 -2.75
CA PHE A 282 12.31 -2.31 -3.53
C PHE A 282 11.06 -2.41 -4.41
N SER A 283 10.09 -1.49 -4.24
CA SER A 283 8.82 -1.49 -4.98
C SER A 283 8.84 -0.55 -6.19
N LEU A 284 9.19 -1.10 -7.36
CA LEU A 284 9.14 -0.40 -8.65
C LEU A 284 7.73 0.10 -9.01
N GLY A 285 6.69 -0.57 -8.49
CA GLY A 285 5.28 -0.26 -8.76
C GLY A 285 4.66 0.85 -7.90
N ASP A 286 5.36 1.32 -6.86
CA ASP A 286 4.83 2.36 -5.97
C ASP A 286 4.95 3.76 -6.63
N LEU A 287 3.81 4.44 -6.82
CA LEU A 287 3.80 5.76 -7.48
C LEU A 287 4.41 6.87 -6.60
N GLY A 288 4.40 6.70 -5.27
CA GLY A 288 5.08 7.61 -4.34
C GLY A 288 6.59 7.48 -4.43
N VAL A 289 7.11 6.25 -4.48
CA VAL A 289 8.54 5.97 -4.72
C VAL A 289 8.95 6.48 -6.10
N GLN A 290 8.17 6.19 -7.16
CA GLN A 290 8.40 6.73 -8.50
C GLN A 290 8.51 8.26 -8.52
N ARG A 291 7.61 8.96 -7.81
CA ARG A 291 7.59 10.42 -7.73
C ARG A 291 8.78 10.94 -6.92
N GLY A 292 9.08 10.30 -5.80
CA GLY A 292 10.25 10.60 -4.97
C GLY A 292 11.57 10.45 -5.71
N MET A 293 11.77 9.34 -6.43
CA MET A 293 12.95 9.11 -7.26
C MET A 293 13.05 10.13 -8.41
N ALA A 294 11.92 10.48 -9.03
CA ALA A 294 11.91 11.50 -10.08
C ALA A 294 12.35 12.87 -9.53
N ALA A 295 11.87 13.26 -8.35
CA ALA A 295 12.32 14.47 -7.67
C ALA A 295 13.82 14.38 -7.26
N PHE A 296 14.26 13.24 -6.74
CA PHE A 296 15.65 13.00 -6.32
C PHE A 296 16.67 13.10 -7.47
N VAL A 297 16.28 12.76 -8.70
CA VAL A 297 17.12 12.98 -9.90
C VAL A 297 16.83 14.31 -10.61
N GLY A 298 16.26 15.28 -9.90
CA GLY A 298 16.07 16.66 -10.39
C GLY A 298 14.94 16.84 -11.42
N ARG A 299 14.01 15.89 -11.56
CA ARG A 299 12.87 16.04 -12.49
C ARG A 299 11.78 16.90 -11.86
N ASP A 300 11.25 17.83 -12.64
CA ASP A 300 10.06 18.59 -12.29
C ASP A 300 8.81 17.68 -12.29
N VAL A 301 8.49 17.12 -11.12
CA VAL A 301 7.33 16.25 -10.91
C VAL A 301 5.99 16.94 -11.19
N ALA A 302 5.92 18.28 -11.15
CA ALA A 302 4.71 19.04 -11.48
C ALA A 302 4.48 19.14 -12.99
N LYS A 303 5.55 19.09 -13.80
CA LYS A 303 5.51 18.96 -15.27
C LYS A 303 5.35 17.50 -15.74
N LEU A 304 5.74 16.50 -14.93
CA LEU A 304 5.53 15.06 -15.20
C LEU A 304 4.06 14.61 -15.03
N LYS A 305 3.10 15.33 -15.62
CA LYS A 305 1.68 14.97 -15.60
C LYS A 305 1.32 14.04 -16.77
N SER A 306 0.43 13.09 -16.46
CA SER A 306 -0.10 12.03 -17.35
C SER A 306 -0.06 12.35 -18.86
N LYS A 307 0.84 11.67 -19.59
CA LYS A 307 0.69 11.47 -21.05
C LYS A 307 -0.29 10.31 -21.28
N GLY A 308 -1.56 10.63 -21.55
CA GLY A 308 -2.54 9.63 -22.00
C GLY A 308 -3.20 8.76 -20.91
N GLY A 309 -3.27 9.22 -19.65
CA GLY A 309 -4.11 8.62 -18.61
C GLY A 309 -3.41 7.64 -17.66
N LYS A 310 -2.15 7.30 -17.90
CA LYS A 310 -1.30 6.58 -16.93
C LYS A 310 -0.24 7.53 -16.36
N TRP A 311 -0.12 7.55 -15.03
CA TRP A 311 0.95 8.26 -14.34
C TRP A 311 2.20 7.38 -14.30
N LYS A 312 3.35 7.94 -14.68
CA LYS A 312 4.64 7.28 -14.69
C LYS A 312 5.73 8.35 -14.59
N TYR A 313 6.26 8.56 -13.38
CA TYR A 313 7.24 9.62 -13.10
C TYR A 313 8.67 9.19 -13.50
N MET A 314 8.95 7.90 -13.38
CA MET A 314 10.19 7.24 -13.79
C MET A 314 9.84 5.88 -14.40
N SER A 315 10.69 5.35 -15.28
CA SER A 315 10.54 3.99 -15.79
C SER A 315 11.09 2.95 -14.81
N GLU A 316 10.48 1.77 -14.76
CA GLU A 316 10.94 0.65 -13.93
C GLU A 316 12.40 0.29 -14.19
N LYS A 317 12.87 0.43 -15.44
CA LYS A 317 14.28 0.26 -15.79
C LYS A 317 15.18 1.29 -15.08
N GLU A 318 14.90 2.59 -15.24
CA GLU A 318 15.66 3.66 -14.57
C GLU A 318 15.62 3.52 -13.04
N MET A 319 14.46 3.14 -12.49
CA MET A 319 14.32 2.89 -11.05
C MET A 319 15.17 1.70 -10.60
N SER A 320 15.18 0.61 -11.36
CA SER A 320 16.00 -0.58 -11.08
C SER A 320 17.48 -0.21 -11.11
N GLU A 321 17.95 0.45 -12.18
CA GLU A 321 19.35 0.85 -12.37
C GLU A 321 19.85 1.83 -11.28
N LEU A 322 18.98 2.74 -10.81
CA LEU A 322 19.31 3.66 -9.72
C LEU A 322 19.26 2.97 -8.35
N SER A 323 18.20 2.21 -8.06
CA SER A 323 18.04 1.57 -6.75
C SER A 323 19.09 0.49 -6.47
N GLU A 324 19.58 -0.22 -7.49
CA GLU A 324 20.58 -1.28 -7.32
C GLU A 324 21.89 -0.78 -6.69
N GLN A 325 22.24 0.49 -6.90
CA GLN A 325 23.43 1.11 -6.30
C GLN A 325 23.33 1.24 -4.77
N PHE A 326 22.11 1.20 -4.22
CA PHE A 326 21.84 1.27 -2.78
C PHE A 326 21.65 -0.12 -2.15
N ALA A 327 21.90 -1.22 -2.87
CA ALA A 327 21.90 -2.56 -2.29
C ALA A 327 23.08 -2.73 -1.31
N PRO A 328 22.87 -3.35 -0.13
CA PRO A 328 21.71 -4.15 0.26
C PRO A 328 20.67 -3.39 1.12
N TYR A 329 20.58 -2.07 0.99
CA TYR A 329 19.73 -1.19 1.82
C TYR A 329 18.62 -0.49 1.02
N ARG A 330 18.17 -1.12 -0.09
CA ARG A 330 17.18 -0.55 -1.02
C ARG A 330 15.87 -0.15 -0.34
N SER A 331 15.45 -0.83 0.73
CA SER A 331 14.25 -0.49 1.51
C SER A 331 14.39 0.82 2.29
N LEU A 332 15.58 1.14 2.80
CA LEU A 332 15.84 2.41 3.47
C LEU A 332 15.88 3.54 2.44
N PHE A 333 16.53 3.32 1.29
CA PHE A 333 16.48 4.25 0.16
C PHE A 333 15.03 4.51 -0.31
N MET A 334 14.22 3.46 -0.50
CA MET A 334 12.79 3.53 -0.81
C MET A 334 12.01 4.37 0.21
N TRP A 335 12.27 4.17 1.50
CA TRP A 335 11.63 4.91 2.59
C TRP A 335 11.96 6.41 2.55
N TYR A 336 13.19 6.77 2.19
CA TYR A 336 13.59 8.16 1.96
C TYR A 336 12.95 8.77 0.70
N MET A 337 12.66 7.99 -0.34
CA MET A 337 12.01 8.54 -1.55
C MET A 337 10.63 9.15 -1.26
N TRP A 338 9.84 8.61 -0.34
CA TRP A 338 8.58 9.26 0.10
C TRP A 338 8.79 10.57 0.88
N ARG A 339 10.02 10.88 1.33
CA ARG A 339 10.39 12.07 2.14
C ARG A 339 11.17 13.13 1.37
N VAL A 340 11.51 12.86 0.12
CA VAL A 340 12.18 13.84 -0.76
C VAL A 340 11.35 15.12 -0.86
N GLU A 341 10.03 15.01 -0.94
CA GLU A 341 9.11 16.15 -1.04
C GLU A 341 8.89 16.91 0.28
N GLU A 342 9.14 16.25 1.41
CA GLU A 342 9.13 16.88 2.73
C GLU A 342 10.46 17.61 3.01
N THR A 343 11.40 17.55 2.07
CA THR A 343 12.76 18.11 2.15
C THR A 343 12.94 19.15 1.06
N ASP A 344 13.71 20.21 1.33
CA ASP A 344 13.95 21.23 0.31
C ASP A 344 14.94 20.68 -0.72
N ILE A 345 14.47 20.46 -1.96
CA ILE A 345 15.25 19.85 -3.03
C ILE A 345 16.47 20.73 -3.40
N SER A 346 16.45 22.03 -3.11
CA SER A 346 17.62 22.91 -3.30
C SER A 346 18.79 22.61 -2.35
N THR A 347 18.58 21.77 -1.33
CA THR A 347 19.64 21.24 -0.45
C THR A 347 20.24 19.92 -0.95
N LEU A 348 19.79 19.42 -2.11
CA LEU A 348 20.24 18.18 -2.76
C LEU A 348 21.11 18.44 -4.00
N GLU A 349 21.56 19.69 -4.23
CA GLU A 349 22.41 20.09 -5.38
C GLU A 349 23.91 19.99 -5.08
#